data_AF-A0A3B8L827-F1
#
_entry.id   AF-A0A3B8L827-F1
#
_cell.length_a   1.000
_cell.length_b   1.000
_cell.length_c   1.000
_cell.angle_alpha   90.00
_cell.angle_beta   90.00
_cell.angle_gamma   90.00
#
_symmetry.space_group_name_H-M   'P 1'
#
loop_
_entity.id
_entity.type
_entity.pdbx_description
1 polymer ?
#
loop_
_entity_poly.entity_id
_entity_poly.type
_entity_poly.pdbx_seq_one_letter_code
_entity_poly.pdbx_strand_id
1 'polypeptide(L)'
;MSISLDQQDWLKSFLDLVLEEYNIENAQSIAGQLPTEDRGLAAVNESLMRRGATNCLPTLDPTISLEQDFASIKFLSTLRHQAEIVLDVAVALGRPIHGDYGRLALVMLWWASLGQMEQVDAWAHAWREVTSGQRDITEFSASLEEHFVPLGASLKERAILKKDPLLALPVNQGISYFDIRLMGLLGLALHDDERLQRHEVEQVFAEIQGDRIHCIEALIALAWSNGLLEAEERNLIKKQIEMLRLEKKPKRKLLNLMITPSVPKEFAKKFAGEDTKMFVLRQLVIASLIDGTQDNKERKFL
;
A
#
# COMPACT_ATOMS: atom_id res chain seq x y z
N MET A 1 -0.46 -15.98 -18.07
CA MET A 1 -0.52 -17.09 -17.10
C MET A 1 -1.60 -16.74 -16.07
N SER A 2 -2.48 -17.66 -15.67
CA SER A 2 -3.55 -17.34 -14.70
C SER A 2 -3.07 -17.63 -13.27
N ILE A 3 -2.95 -16.62 -12.42
CA ILE A 3 -2.64 -16.79 -10.98
C ILE A 3 -3.89 -17.25 -10.25
N SER A 4 -3.79 -18.27 -9.39
CA SER A 4 -4.87 -18.68 -8.49
C SER A 4 -4.43 -18.59 -7.04
N LEU A 5 -5.21 -17.91 -6.20
CA LEU A 5 -4.96 -17.85 -4.76
C LEU A 5 -5.17 -19.19 -4.04
N ASP A 6 -5.72 -20.21 -4.70
CA ASP A 6 -5.85 -21.55 -4.11
C ASP A 6 -4.56 -22.36 -4.22
N GLN A 7 -3.63 -21.94 -5.08
CA GLN A 7 -2.32 -22.58 -5.20
C GLN A 7 -1.43 -22.25 -4.00
N GLN A 8 -0.67 -23.25 -3.55
CA GLN A 8 0.23 -23.09 -2.40
C GLN A 8 1.39 -22.13 -2.71
N ASP A 9 1.91 -22.18 -3.93
CA ASP A 9 3.04 -21.43 -4.47
C ASP A 9 2.62 -20.20 -5.29
N TRP A 10 1.36 -19.75 -5.16
CA TRP A 10 0.79 -18.64 -5.93
C TRP A 10 1.68 -17.37 -5.95
N LEU A 11 2.37 -17.07 -4.84
CA LEU A 11 3.19 -15.87 -4.72
C LEU A 11 4.42 -15.93 -5.62
N LYS A 12 5.01 -17.12 -5.80
CA LYS A 12 6.13 -17.34 -6.72
C LYS A 12 5.69 -17.06 -8.14
N SER A 13 4.62 -17.74 -8.58
CA SER A 13 4.04 -17.55 -9.92
C SER A 13 3.62 -16.11 -10.17
N PHE A 14 3.09 -15.43 -9.14
CA PHE A 14 2.72 -14.02 -9.20
C PHE A 14 3.94 -13.11 -9.39
N LEU A 15 5.01 -13.31 -8.60
CA LEU A 15 6.24 -12.54 -8.73
C LEU A 15 6.88 -12.73 -10.10
N ASP A 16 6.90 -13.97 -10.59
CA ASP A 16 7.47 -14.30 -11.89
C ASP A 16 6.73 -13.57 -13.00
N LEU A 17 5.39 -13.59 -12.95
CA LEU A 17 4.53 -12.84 -13.86
C LEU A 17 4.82 -11.35 -13.82
N VAL A 18 4.86 -10.75 -12.62
CA VAL A 18 5.10 -9.30 -12.47
C VAL A 18 6.47 -8.91 -13.02
N LEU A 19 7.52 -9.67 -12.71
CA LEU A 19 8.88 -9.37 -13.15
C LEU A 19 9.07 -9.60 -14.66
N GLU A 20 8.40 -10.59 -15.25
CA GLU A 20 8.42 -10.87 -16.69
C GLU A 20 7.67 -9.78 -17.48
N GLU A 21 6.53 -9.31 -16.97
CA GLU A 21 5.70 -8.30 -17.64
C GLU A 21 6.12 -6.86 -17.33
N TYR A 22 7.05 -6.64 -16.40
CA TYR A 22 7.48 -5.30 -16.03
C TYR A 22 8.21 -4.58 -17.17
N ASN A 23 7.62 -3.49 -17.66
CA ASN A 23 8.17 -2.72 -18.76
C ASN A 23 9.29 -1.76 -18.27
N ILE A 24 10.52 -2.27 -18.23
CA ILE A 24 11.68 -1.51 -17.78
C ILE A 24 12.00 -0.31 -18.68
N GLU A 25 11.80 -0.40 -20.00
CA GLU A 25 12.11 0.69 -20.93
C GLU A 25 11.23 1.92 -20.66
N ASN A 26 9.94 1.67 -20.41
CA ASN A 26 9.00 2.72 -20.00
C ASN A 26 9.41 3.32 -18.64
N ALA A 27 9.78 2.48 -17.67
CA ALA A 27 10.24 2.96 -16.36
C ALA A 27 11.51 3.82 -16.46
N GLN A 28 12.47 3.44 -17.31
CA GLN A 28 13.70 4.21 -17.57
C GLN A 28 13.40 5.55 -18.24
N SER A 29 12.48 5.58 -19.21
CA SER A 29 12.04 6.81 -19.87
C SER A 29 11.45 7.81 -18.89
N ILE A 30 10.61 7.35 -17.96
CA ILE A 30 10.01 8.17 -16.91
C ILE A 30 11.08 8.65 -15.94
N ALA A 31 11.94 7.73 -15.46
CA ALA A 31 13.03 8.06 -14.55
C ALA A 31 13.95 9.17 -15.09
N GLY A 32 14.16 9.20 -16.41
CA GLY A 32 14.92 10.26 -17.09
C GLY A 32 14.27 11.65 -17.05
N GLN A 33 12.97 11.74 -16.77
CA GLN A 33 12.20 12.99 -16.68
C GLN A 33 12.03 13.48 -15.22
N LEU A 34 12.35 12.63 -14.24
CA LEU A 34 12.21 12.96 -12.82
C LEU A 34 13.32 13.91 -12.34
N PRO A 35 13.02 14.80 -11.38
CA PRO A 35 14.02 15.68 -10.78
C PRO A 35 15.16 14.87 -10.13
N THR A 36 16.38 15.37 -10.23
CA THR A 36 17.58 14.68 -9.72
C THR A 36 17.68 14.67 -8.21
N GLU A 37 17.28 15.77 -7.54
CA GLU A 37 17.52 15.99 -6.11
C GLU A 37 16.73 15.02 -5.22
N ASP A 38 15.51 14.63 -5.64
CA ASP A 38 14.62 13.72 -4.89
C ASP A 38 14.07 12.61 -5.79
N ARG A 39 14.91 12.08 -6.68
CA ARG A 39 14.47 11.20 -7.78
C ARG A 39 13.66 9.99 -7.30
N GLY A 40 14.09 9.35 -6.21
CA GLY A 40 13.40 8.19 -5.65
C GLY A 40 11.99 8.53 -5.12
N LEU A 41 11.84 9.62 -4.38
CA LEU A 41 10.52 10.08 -3.91
C LEU A 41 9.62 10.53 -5.08
N ALA A 42 10.19 11.23 -6.05
CA ALA A 42 9.48 11.60 -7.27
C ALA A 42 8.97 10.36 -8.03
N ALA A 43 9.76 9.27 -8.06
CA ALA A 43 9.35 8.00 -8.66
C ALA A 43 8.16 7.36 -7.91
N VAL A 44 8.16 7.40 -6.58
CA VAL A 44 7.01 6.95 -5.77
C VAL A 44 5.73 7.69 -6.16
N ASN A 45 5.79 9.03 -6.22
CA ASN A 45 4.61 9.85 -6.50
C ASN A 45 4.10 9.66 -7.93
N GLU A 46 4.99 9.64 -8.92
CA GLU A 46 4.64 9.38 -10.32
C GLU A 46 4.03 7.98 -10.50
N SER A 47 4.62 6.98 -9.83
CA SER A 47 4.15 5.60 -9.84
C SER A 47 2.74 5.46 -9.25
N LEU A 48 2.45 6.13 -8.13
CA LEU A 48 1.12 6.19 -7.52
C LEU A 48 0.09 6.84 -8.46
N MET A 49 0.48 7.90 -9.17
CA MET A 49 -0.40 8.61 -10.09
C MET A 49 -0.76 7.76 -11.31
N ARG A 50 0.24 7.16 -11.97
CA ARG A 50 0.04 6.30 -13.15
C ARG A 50 -0.87 5.11 -12.89
N ARG A 51 -0.80 4.56 -11.67
CA ARG A 51 -1.62 3.41 -11.24
C ARG A 51 -3.01 3.80 -10.78
N GLY A 52 -3.37 5.08 -10.87
CA GLY A 52 -4.67 5.59 -10.43
C GLY A 52 -4.85 5.59 -8.90
N ALA A 53 -3.82 5.23 -8.13
CA ALA A 53 -3.90 5.14 -6.68
C ALA A 53 -4.18 6.51 -6.04
N THR A 54 -3.67 7.61 -6.63
CA THR A 54 -3.99 8.98 -6.20
C THR A 54 -5.39 9.47 -6.64
N ASN A 55 -5.99 8.79 -7.63
CA ASN A 55 -7.29 9.11 -8.24
C ASN A 55 -8.41 8.19 -7.74
N CYS A 56 -8.25 7.68 -6.51
CA CYS A 56 -9.25 6.97 -5.72
C CYS A 56 -9.47 5.49 -6.01
N LEU A 57 -9.08 4.99 -7.17
CA LEU A 57 -9.22 3.58 -7.53
C LEU A 57 -7.93 3.14 -8.20
N PRO A 58 -7.12 2.28 -7.55
CA PRO A 58 -6.04 1.61 -8.25
C PRO A 58 -6.60 0.88 -9.46
N THR A 59 -5.94 1.01 -10.61
CA THR A 59 -6.35 0.30 -11.82
C THR A 59 -6.35 -1.20 -11.57
N LEU A 60 -7.46 -1.87 -11.88
CA LEU A 60 -7.51 -3.33 -11.80
C LEU A 60 -6.66 -3.90 -12.93
N ASP A 61 -5.90 -4.94 -12.61
CA ASP A 61 -5.04 -5.61 -13.58
C ASP A 61 -5.90 -6.49 -14.50
N PRO A 62 -5.95 -6.19 -15.81
CA PRO A 62 -6.76 -6.94 -16.77
C PRO A 62 -6.22 -8.35 -17.03
N THR A 63 -4.99 -8.67 -16.64
CA THR A 63 -4.38 -9.99 -16.83
C THR A 63 -4.83 -11.01 -15.77
N ILE A 64 -5.42 -10.52 -14.66
CA ILE A 64 -5.91 -11.35 -13.57
C ILE A 64 -7.27 -11.91 -13.96
N SER A 65 -7.39 -13.24 -13.92
CA SER A 65 -8.55 -13.97 -14.42
C SER A 65 -9.89 -13.42 -13.89
N LEU A 66 -10.85 -13.22 -14.80
CA LEU A 66 -12.23 -12.85 -14.49
C LEU A 66 -13.00 -13.94 -13.73
N GLU A 67 -12.46 -15.16 -13.64
CA GLU A 67 -13.05 -16.25 -12.86
C GLU A 67 -12.87 -16.05 -11.34
N GLN A 68 -11.96 -15.16 -10.93
CA GLN A 68 -11.78 -14.80 -9.53
C GLN A 68 -12.87 -13.84 -9.05
N ASP A 69 -13.14 -13.86 -7.74
CA ASP A 69 -14.00 -12.84 -7.15
C ASP A 69 -13.30 -11.46 -7.10
N PHE A 70 -14.11 -10.40 -7.02
CA PHE A 70 -13.61 -9.02 -7.01
C PHE A 70 -12.59 -8.75 -5.90
N ALA A 71 -12.73 -9.38 -4.73
CA ALA A 71 -11.82 -9.18 -3.61
C ALA A 71 -10.42 -9.73 -3.92
N SER A 72 -10.36 -10.89 -4.57
CA SER A 72 -9.12 -11.52 -5.04
C SER A 72 -8.45 -10.69 -6.14
N ILE A 73 -9.22 -10.23 -7.14
CA ILE A 73 -8.72 -9.36 -8.21
C ILE A 73 -8.13 -8.07 -7.62
N LYS A 74 -8.85 -7.43 -6.68
CA LYS A 74 -8.39 -6.22 -6.02
C LYS A 74 -7.12 -6.46 -5.19
N PHE A 75 -7.06 -7.56 -4.45
CA PHE A 75 -5.89 -7.92 -3.65
C PHE A 75 -4.65 -8.09 -4.53
N LEU A 76 -4.74 -8.92 -5.57
CA LEU A 76 -3.61 -9.16 -6.47
C LEU A 76 -3.23 -7.89 -7.27
N SER A 77 -4.20 -7.08 -7.70
CA SER A 77 -3.93 -5.79 -8.35
C SER A 77 -3.18 -4.84 -7.40
N THR A 78 -3.58 -4.77 -6.13
CA THR A 78 -2.88 -3.97 -5.11
C THR A 78 -1.45 -4.48 -4.90
N LEU A 79 -1.27 -5.81 -4.83
CA LEU A 79 0.04 -6.43 -4.68
C LEU A 79 0.94 -6.19 -5.89
N ARG A 80 0.37 -6.13 -7.11
CA ARG A 80 1.10 -5.80 -8.33
C ARG A 80 1.56 -4.35 -8.28
N HIS A 81 0.68 -3.42 -7.93
CA HIS A 81 1.04 -2.01 -7.76
C HIS A 81 2.15 -1.81 -6.72
N GLN A 82 2.10 -2.56 -5.61
CA GLN A 82 3.17 -2.58 -4.60
C GLN A 82 4.50 -3.10 -5.16
N ALA A 83 4.48 -4.14 -5.99
CA ALA A 83 5.70 -4.65 -6.58
C ALA A 83 6.27 -3.67 -7.59
N GLU A 84 5.45 -3.20 -8.52
CA GLU A 84 5.93 -2.33 -9.58
C GLU A 84 6.37 -0.95 -9.08
N ILE A 85 5.79 -0.39 -8.01
CA ILE A 85 6.30 0.87 -7.42
C ILE A 85 7.71 0.71 -6.84
N VAL A 86 8.03 -0.45 -6.26
CA VAL A 86 9.38 -0.76 -5.80
C VAL A 86 10.34 -0.83 -7.00
N LEU A 87 9.91 -1.50 -8.08
CA LEU A 87 10.71 -1.60 -9.30
C LEU A 87 10.92 -0.24 -9.97
N ASP A 88 9.90 0.64 -9.98
CA ASP A 88 9.99 2.00 -10.51
C ASP A 88 11.03 2.82 -9.73
N VAL A 89 11.00 2.74 -8.38
CA VAL A 89 11.98 3.41 -7.51
C VAL A 89 13.40 2.89 -7.76
N ALA A 90 13.56 1.57 -7.84
CA ALA A 90 14.85 0.96 -8.12
C ALA A 90 15.40 1.38 -9.49
N VAL A 91 14.59 1.41 -10.54
CA VAL A 91 14.99 1.91 -11.87
C VAL A 91 15.39 3.39 -11.79
N ALA A 92 14.61 4.19 -11.07
CA ALA A 92 14.89 5.62 -10.91
C ALA A 92 16.24 5.87 -10.21
N LEU A 93 16.61 5.00 -9.27
CA LEU A 93 17.87 5.05 -8.54
C LEU A 93 19.00 4.24 -9.21
N GLY A 94 18.78 3.67 -10.40
CA GLY A 94 19.78 2.90 -11.13
C GLY A 94 20.18 1.58 -10.46
N ARG A 95 19.25 0.96 -9.72
CA ARG A 95 19.46 -0.30 -9.00
C ARG A 95 19.03 -1.52 -9.82
N PRO A 96 19.64 -2.70 -9.61
CA PRO A 96 19.26 -3.92 -10.30
C PRO A 96 17.88 -4.41 -9.83
N ILE A 97 17.05 -4.82 -10.78
CA ILE A 97 15.66 -5.27 -10.52
C ILE A 97 15.27 -6.58 -11.21
N HIS A 98 16.11 -7.10 -12.11
CA HIS A 98 15.75 -8.26 -12.92
C HIS A 98 15.92 -9.58 -12.16
N GLY A 99 15.04 -10.54 -12.47
CA GLY A 99 15.11 -11.90 -11.96
C GLY A 99 15.17 -11.94 -10.43
N ASP A 100 16.16 -12.64 -9.89
CA ASP A 100 16.27 -12.87 -8.46
C ASP A 100 16.59 -11.60 -7.65
N TYR A 101 17.14 -10.54 -8.25
CA TYR A 101 17.32 -9.25 -7.58
C TYR A 101 15.96 -8.64 -7.21
N GLY A 102 15.03 -8.62 -8.16
CA GLY A 102 13.67 -8.15 -7.93
C GLY A 102 12.93 -9.03 -6.92
N ARG A 103 13.06 -10.36 -7.03
CA ARG A 103 12.45 -11.29 -6.07
C ARG A 103 12.96 -11.06 -4.64
N LEU A 104 14.27 -10.94 -4.45
CA LEU A 104 14.87 -10.69 -3.13
C LEU A 104 14.39 -9.37 -2.53
N ALA A 105 14.44 -8.28 -3.30
CA ALA A 105 13.95 -6.97 -2.84
C ALA A 105 12.47 -7.03 -2.41
N LEU A 106 11.62 -7.62 -3.24
CA LEU A 106 10.18 -7.70 -2.96
C LEU A 106 9.86 -8.59 -1.75
N VAL A 107 10.53 -9.72 -1.59
CA VAL A 107 10.39 -10.59 -0.41
C VAL A 107 10.78 -9.84 0.87
N MET A 108 11.92 -9.15 0.86
CA MET A 108 12.37 -8.33 2.00
C MET A 108 11.36 -7.26 2.36
N LEU A 109 10.91 -6.49 1.36
CA LEU A 109 10.02 -5.36 1.56
C LEU A 109 8.61 -5.80 1.99
N TRP A 110 8.11 -6.93 1.50
CA TRP A 110 6.83 -7.46 1.99
C TRP A 110 6.92 -8.00 3.41
N TRP A 111 8.01 -8.67 3.80
CA TRP A 111 8.23 -9.01 5.21
C TRP A 111 8.31 -7.77 6.09
N ALA A 112 9.03 -6.74 5.64
CA ALA A 112 9.07 -5.44 6.31
C ALA A 112 7.66 -4.86 6.44
N SER A 113 6.87 -4.87 5.36
CA SER A 113 5.48 -4.37 5.33
C SER A 113 4.55 -5.12 6.30
N LEU A 114 4.88 -6.35 6.67
CA LEU A 114 4.17 -7.16 7.67
C LEU A 114 4.69 -6.96 9.10
N GLY A 115 5.73 -6.14 9.30
CA GLY A 115 6.38 -5.92 10.59
C GLY A 115 7.29 -7.08 11.04
N GLN A 116 7.62 -8.01 10.14
CA GLN A 116 8.41 -9.21 10.44
C GLN A 116 9.91 -8.93 10.32
N MET A 117 10.42 -8.05 11.19
CA MET A 117 11.80 -7.55 11.09
C MET A 117 12.87 -8.65 11.21
N GLU A 118 12.60 -9.74 11.94
CA GLU A 118 13.52 -10.88 12.02
C GLU A 118 13.77 -11.51 10.64
N GLN A 119 12.74 -11.56 9.79
CA GLN A 119 12.86 -12.05 8.41
C GLN A 119 13.62 -11.05 7.53
N VAL A 120 13.39 -9.75 7.73
CA VAL A 120 14.10 -8.68 7.02
C VAL A 120 15.58 -8.71 7.35
N ASP A 121 15.93 -8.84 8.63
CA ASP A 121 17.31 -8.85 9.12
C ASP A 121 18.08 -10.07 8.56
N ALA A 122 17.42 -11.23 8.45
CA ALA A 122 17.99 -12.43 7.84
C ALA A 122 18.41 -12.19 6.37
N TRP A 123 17.60 -11.46 5.61
CA TRP A 123 17.85 -11.15 4.20
C TRP A 123 18.69 -9.89 3.97
N ALA A 124 18.79 -8.99 4.94
CA ALA A 124 19.58 -7.76 4.84
C ALA A 124 21.09 -8.02 4.66
N HIS A 125 21.59 -9.16 5.12
CA HIS A 125 22.96 -9.59 4.85
C HIS A 125 23.13 -10.07 3.41
N ALA A 126 22.24 -10.95 2.93
CA ALA A 126 22.24 -11.43 1.55
C ALA A 126 22.14 -10.27 0.54
N TRP A 127 21.24 -9.31 0.79
CA TRP A 127 21.10 -8.12 -0.05
C TRP A 127 22.42 -7.35 -0.21
N ARG A 128 23.15 -7.13 0.89
CA ARG A 128 24.44 -6.44 0.88
C ARG A 128 25.52 -7.23 0.15
N GLU A 129 25.58 -8.54 0.36
CA GLU A 129 26.55 -9.42 -0.33
C GLU A 129 26.35 -9.39 -1.85
N VAL A 130 25.09 -9.42 -2.29
CA VAL A 130 24.76 -9.41 -3.72
C VAL A 130 25.01 -8.02 -4.33
N THR A 131 24.52 -6.94 -3.70
CA THR A 131 24.67 -5.57 -4.23
C THR A 131 26.12 -5.10 -4.27
N SER A 132 26.97 -5.58 -3.35
CA SER A 132 28.42 -5.33 -3.38
C SER A 132 29.21 -6.27 -4.31
N GLY A 133 28.54 -7.22 -4.96
CA GLY A 133 29.17 -8.20 -5.86
C GLY A 133 30.02 -9.25 -5.16
N GLN A 134 29.87 -9.42 -3.83
CA GLN A 134 30.59 -10.45 -3.07
C GLN A 134 30.06 -11.86 -3.35
N ARG A 135 28.77 -11.99 -3.69
CA ARG A 135 28.12 -13.26 -4.02
C ARG A 135 27.17 -13.09 -5.19
N ASP A 136 26.97 -14.17 -5.94
CA ASP A 136 26.00 -14.17 -7.03
C ASP A 136 24.58 -14.34 -6.47
N ILE A 137 23.61 -13.63 -7.05
CA ILE A 137 22.20 -13.70 -6.60
C ILE A 137 21.63 -15.12 -6.73
N THR A 138 22.10 -15.90 -7.71
CA THR A 138 21.64 -17.28 -7.96
C THR A 138 21.98 -18.24 -6.83
N GLU A 139 22.93 -17.88 -5.95
CA GLU A 139 23.24 -18.64 -4.75
C GLU A 139 22.10 -18.61 -3.71
N PHE A 140 21.19 -17.64 -3.81
CA PHE A 140 20.09 -17.44 -2.88
C PHE A 140 18.73 -17.92 -3.41
N SER A 141 18.63 -18.33 -4.68
CA SER A 141 17.33 -18.65 -5.31
C SER A 141 16.59 -19.76 -4.55
N ALA A 142 17.28 -20.85 -4.17
CA ALA A 142 16.67 -21.94 -3.42
C ALA A 142 16.17 -21.50 -2.04
N SER A 143 16.96 -20.70 -1.31
CA SER A 143 16.56 -20.16 -0.01
C SER A 143 15.41 -19.16 -0.15
N LEU A 144 15.36 -18.35 -1.21
CA LEU A 144 14.23 -17.46 -1.49
C LEU A 144 12.93 -18.23 -1.69
N GLU A 145 12.98 -19.39 -2.36
CA GLU A 145 11.80 -20.22 -2.59
C GLU A 145 11.12 -20.69 -1.29
N GLU A 146 11.90 -20.92 -0.24
CA GLU A 146 11.39 -21.33 1.09
C GLU A 146 10.51 -20.24 1.73
N HIS A 147 10.63 -18.97 1.32
CA HIS A 147 9.84 -17.87 1.88
C HIS A 147 8.53 -17.61 1.14
N PHE A 148 8.35 -18.07 -0.09
CA PHE A 148 7.15 -17.70 -0.87
C PHE A 148 5.86 -18.22 -0.25
N VAL A 149 5.86 -19.46 0.23
CA VAL A 149 4.68 -20.07 0.88
C VAL A 149 4.31 -19.34 2.18
N PRO A 150 5.21 -19.20 3.18
CA PRO A 150 4.86 -18.51 4.43
C PRO A 150 4.56 -17.01 4.24
N LEU A 151 5.27 -16.32 3.35
CA LEU A 151 4.99 -14.93 3.02
C LEU A 151 3.62 -14.79 2.35
N GLY A 152 3.33 -15.64 1.36
CA GLY A 152 2.05 -15.65 0.67
C GLY A 152 0.87 -15.92 1.60
N ALA A 153 1.02 -16.83 2.56
CA ALA A 153 0.01 -17.08 3.59
C ALA A 153 -0.22 -15.83 4.47
N SER A 154 0.86 -15.18 4.91
CA SER A 154 0.80 -13.97 5.74
C SER A 154 0.14 -12.78 5.01
N LEU A 155 0.45 -12.61 3.72
CA LEU A 155 -0.16 -11.58 2.87
C LEU A 155 -1.66 -11.84 2.69
N LYS A 156 -2.08 -13.09 2.42
CA LYS A 156 -3.52 -13.45 2.34
C LYS A 156 -4.24 -13.23 3.66
N GLU A 157 -3.61 -13.60 4.78
CA GLU A 157 -4.21 -13.40 6.10
C GLU A 157 -4.47 -11.92 6.36
N ARG A 158 -3.56 -11.03 5.93
CA ARG A 158 -3.74 -9.58 6.03
C ARG A 158 -4.77 -9.03 5.04
N ALA A 159 -4.92 -9.66 3.88
CA ALA A 159 -5.83 -9.23 2.84
C ALA A 159 -7.29 -9.27 3.31
N ILE A 160 -8.04 -8.22 3.01
CA ILE A 160 -9.49 -8.20 3.23
C ILE A 160 -10.14 -8.85 2.00
N LEU A 161 -10.24 -10.19 2.02
CA LEU A 161 -10.88 -10.98 0.95
C LEU A 161 -12.40 -11.12 1.14
N LYS A 162 -13.05 -10.20 1.88
CA LYS A 162 -14.48 -10.29 2.19
C LYS A 162 -15.31 -9.75 1.01
N LYS A 163 -16.37 -10.49 0.65
CA LYS A 163 -17.37 -10.11 -0.37
C LYS A 163 -18.40 -9.07 0.12
N ASP A 164 -17.98 -8.11 0.95
CA ASP A 164 -18.89 -7.06 1.43
C ASP A 164 -18.76 -5.81 0.54
N PRO A 165 -19.78 -5.50 -0.29
CA PRO A 165 -19.72 -4.34 -1.20
C PRO A 165 -19.60 -3.02 -0.45
N LEU A 166 -20.12 -2.94 0.78
CA LEU A 166 -20.02 -1.75 1.63
C LEU A 166 -18.63 -1.60 2.23
N LEU A 167 -17.81 -2.65 2.21
CA LEU A 167 -16.39 -2.50 2.53
C LEU A 167 -15.61 -1.96 1.33
N ALA A 168 -16.04 -2.16 0.09
CA ALA A 168 -15.34 -1.70 -1.13
C ALA A 168 -15.24 -0.15 -1.27
N LEU A 169 -15.96 0.57 -0.41
CA LEU A 169 -16.03 2.02 -0.21
C LEU A 169 -14.69 2.67 0.20
N PRO A 170 -14.60 4.02 0.29
CA PRO A 170 -13.35 4.79 0.38
C PRO A 170 -12.31 4.29 1.38
N VAL A 171 -12.69 3.62 2.46
CA VAL A 171 -11.74 2.98 3.38
C VAL A 171 -10.90 1.90 2.69
N ASN A 172 -11.50 0.97 1.94
CA ASN A 172 -10.71 -0.06 1.27
C ASN A 172 -9.84 0.53 0.15
N GLN A 173 -10.19 1.69 -0.41
CA GLN A 173 -9.33 2.40 -1.36
C GLN A 173 -8.20 3.13 -0.65
N GLY A 174 -8.50 3.75 0.50
CA GLY A 174 -7.51 4.32 1.41
C GLY A 174 -6.48 3.30 1.86
N ILE A 175 -6.91 2.10 2.25
CA ILE A 175 -6.01 1.01 2.64
C ILE A 175 -5.06 0.66 1.50
N SER A 176 -5.58 0.41 0.28
CA SER A 176 -4.76 0.11 -0.90
C SER A 176 -3.77 1.23 -1.20
N TYR A 177 -4.20 2.51 -1.20
CA TYR A 177 -3.29 3.65 -1.40
C TYR A 177 -2.16 3.66 -0.37
N PHE A 178 -2.48 3.54 0.92
CA PHE A 178 -1.48 3.56 1.99
C PHE A 178 -0.54 2.36 1.94
N ASP A 179 -1.04 1.16 1.58
CA ASP A 179 -0.17 -0.02 1.44
C ASP A 179 0.75 0.09 0.20
N ILE A 180 0.27 0.65 -0.93
CA ILE A 180 1.11 0.91 -2.11
C ILE A 180 2.17 1.99 -1.79
N ARG A 181 1.76 3.10 -1.16
CA ARG A 181 2.67 4.17 -0.75
C ARG A 181 3.71 3.67 0.26
N LEU A 182 3.30 2.85 1.23
CA LEU A 182 4.23 2.19 2.16
C LEU A 182 5.32 1.42 1.41
N MET A 183 4.93 0.60 0.43
CA MET A 183 5.88 -0.18 -0.36
C MET A 183 6.83 0.71 -1.18
N GLY A 184 6.33 1.80 -1.77
CA GLY A 184 7.17 2.79 -2.44
C GLY A 184 8.20 3.44 -1.50
N LEU A 185 7.80 3.84 -0.30
CA LEU A 185 8.70 4.45 0.70
C LEU A 185 9.69 3.44 1.28
N LEU A 186 9.29 2.18 1.49
CA LEU A 186 10.22 1.12 1.90
C LEU A 186 11.20 0.79 0.78
N GLY A 187 10.75 0.77 -0.48
CA GLY A 187 11.62 0.63 -1.65
C GLY A 187 12.63 1.77 -1.75
N LEU A 188 12.20 3.01 -1.47
CA LEU A 188 13.10 4.16 -1.38
C LEU A 188 14.16 3.94 -0.30
N ALA A 189 13.76 3.58 0.92
CA ALA A 189 14.69 3.31 2.01
C ALA A 189 15.72 2.21 1.64
N LEU A 190 15.27 1.11 1.03
CA LEU A 190 16.15 0.02 0.60
C LEU A 190 17.14 0.44 -0.49
N HIS A 191 16.67 1.16 -1.52
CA HIS A 191 17.44 1.39 -2.75
C HIS A 191 18.30 2.66 -2.72
N ASP A 192 17.96 3.64 -1.87
CA ASP A 192 18.76 4.86 -1.72
C ASP A 192 20.10 4.52 -1.04
N ASP A 193 20.02 3.88 0.13
CA ASP A 193 21.19 3.53 0.96
C ASP A 193 21.71 2.09 0.78
N GLU A 194 21.13 1.32 -0.16
CA GLU A 194 21.40 -0.13 -0.38
C GLU A 194 21.23 -1.00 0.88
N ARG A 195 20.46 -0.51 1.85
CA ARG A 195 20.21 -1.18 3.12
C ARG A 195 18.81 -0.83 3.58
N LEU A 196 18.15 -1.76 4.24
CA LEU A 196 16.88 -1.50 4.90
C LEU A 196 17.10 -1.56 6.41
N GLN A 197 17.20 -0.40 7.06
CA GLN A 197 17.39 -0.39 8.50
C GLN A 197 16.06 -0.44 9.24
N ARG A 198 16.05 -1.16 10.36
CA ARG A 198 14.89 -1.26 11.24
C ARG A 198 14.29 0.10 11.62
N HIS A 199 15.13 1.07 11.97
CA HIS A 199 14.65 2.37 12.41
C HIS A 199 13.99 3.17 11.27
N GLU A 200 14.45 3.02 10.03
CA GLU A 200 13.84 3.64 8.83
C GLU A 200 12.50 3.00 8.53
N VAL A 201 12.43 1.66 8.58
CA VAL A 201 11.18 0.91 8.45
C VAL A 201 10.17 1.39 9.50
N GLU A 202 10.58 1.43 10.78
CA GLU A 202 9.72 1.90 11.88
C GLU A 202 9.23 3.33 11.68
N GLN A 203 10.07 4.24 11.16
CA GLN A 203 9.68 5.61 10.83
C GLN A 203 8.65 5.68 9.70
N VAL A 204 8.90 4.99 8.58
CA VAL A 204 7.97 4.93 7.45
C VAL A 204 6.62 4.34 7.88
N PHE A 205 6.65 3.28 8.70
CA PHE A 205 5.44 2.70 9.28
C PHE A 205 4.68 3.68 10.16
N ALA A 206 5.38 4.38 11.05
CA ALA A 206 4.76 5.35 11.95
C ALA A 206 4.08 6.48 11.15
N GLU A 207 4.73 6.98 10.09
CA GLU A 207 4.15 7.98 9.19
C GLU A 207 2.87 7.44 8.51
N ILE A 208 2.97 6.29 7.82
CA ILE A 208 1.85 5.72 7.07
C ILE A 208 0.68 5.34 7.99
N GLN A 209 0.96 4.79 9.16
CA GLN A 209 -0.09 4.50 10.15
C GLN A 209 -0.73 5.77 10.67
N GLY A 210 0.05 6.83 10.89
CA GLY A 210 -0.45 8.17 11.21
C GLY A 210 -1.43 8.67 10.16
N ASP A 211 -1.02 8.72 8.90
CA ASP A 211 -1.86 9.15 7.78
C ASP A 211 -3.13 8.29 7.64
N ARG A 212 -3.00 6.97 7.79
CA ARG A 212 -4.13 6.04 7.76
C ARG A 212 -5.13 6.33 8.88
N ILE A 213 -4.67 6.57 10.11
CA ILE A 213 -5.54 6.96 11.23
C ILE A 213 -6.23 8.30 10.94
N HIS A 214 -5.51 9.29 10.41
CA HIS A 214 -6.08 10.60 10.07
C HIS A 214 -7.12 10.52 8.94
N CYS A 215 -6.93 9.63 7.97
CA CYS A 215 -7.92 9.37 6.92
C CYS A 215 -9.24 8.86 7.50
N ILE A 216 -9.17 7.91 8.45
CA ILE A 216 -10.37 7.39 9.11
C ILE A 216 -11.01 8.43 10.03
N GLU A 217 -10.20 9.21 10.75
CA GLU A 217 -10.67 10.35 11.55
C GLU A 217 -11.45 11.34 10.67
N ALA A 218 -10.97 11.62 9.45
CA ALA A 218 -11.66 12.47 8.49
C ALA A 218 -12.98 11.86 7.99
N LEU A 219 -13.01 10.56 7.69
CA LEU A 219 -14.23 9.86 7.27
C LEU A 219 -15.29 9.82 8.37
N ILE A 220 -14.89 9.61 9.63
CA ILE A 220 -15.80 9.68 10.79
C ILE A 220 -16.36 11.10 10.92
N ALA A 221 -15.51 12.11 10.78
CA ALA A 221 -15.93 13.50 10.89
C ALA A 221 -16.90 13.92 9.76
N LEU A 222 -16.70 13.41 8.54
CA LEU A 222 -17.62 13.60 7.42
C LEU A 222 -18.99 12.96 7.70
N ALA A 223 -19.01 11.71 8.17
CA ALA A 223 -20.27 11.04 8.55
C ALA A 223 -21.01 11.78 9.67
N TRP A 224 -20.28 12.53 10.51
CA TRP A 224 -20.86 13.39 11.55
C TRP A 224 -21.30 14.78 11.06
N SER A 225 -21.08 15.14 9.79
CA SER A 225 -21.29 16.50 9.28
C SER A 225 -22.74 16.99 9.42
N ASN A 226 -23.70 16.06 9.38
CA ASN A 226 -25.12 16.33 9.59
C ASN A 226 -25.49 16.59 11.08
N GLY A 227 -24.58 16.29 12.02
CA GLY A 227 -24.77 16.39 13.47
C GLY A 227 -25.27 15.11 14.15
N LEU A 228 -25.42 14.01 13.41
CA LEU A 228 -25.89 12.72 13.92
C LEU A 228 -25.26 11.56 13.14
N LEU A 229 -24.55 10.68 13.85
CA LEU A 229 -24.07 9.41 13.27
C LEU A 229 -25.08 8.29 13.50
N GLU A 230 -25.67 7.77 12.43
CA GLU A 230 -26.69 6.73 12.49
C GLU A 230 -26.12 5.38 12.94
N ALA A 231 -27.01 4.47 13.37
CA ALA A 231 -26.60 3.17 13.90
C ALA A 231 -25.90 2.30 12.85
N GLU A 232 -26.36 2.36 11.60
CA GLU A 232 -25.80 1.61 10.47
C GLU A 232 -24.40 2.11 10.11
N GLU A 233 -24.24 3.43 9.96
CA GLU A 233 -22.95 4.09 9.72
C GLU A 233 -21.95 3.79 10.82
N ARG A 234 -22.39 3.87 12.09
CA ARG A 234 -21.55 3.52 13.25
C ARG A 234 -21.07 2.07 13.19
N ASN A 235 -21.94 1.14 12.81
CA ASN A 235 -21.57 -0.27 12.67
C ASN A 235 -20.61 -0.49 11.51
N LEU A 236 -20.79 0.21 10.39
CA LEU A 236 -19.89 0.16 9.25
C LEU A 236 -18.50 0.71 9.60
N ILE A 237 -18.43 1.88 10.22
CA ILE A 237 -17.18 2.50 10.70
C ILE A 237 -16.47 1.57 11.69
N LYS A 238 -17.19 0.94 12.62
CA LYS A 238 -16.60 -0.05 13.54
C LYS A 238 -15.97 -1.22 12.78
N LYS A 239 -16.69 -1.81 11.81
CA LYS A 239 -16.15 -2.90 10.99
C LYS A 239 -14.89 -2.46 10.25
N GLN A 240 -14.90 -1.26 9.67
CA GLN A 240 -13.75 -0.67 8.99
C GLN A 240 -12.55 -0.46 9.93
N ILE A 241 -12.76 0.06 11.14
CA ILE A 241 -11.70 0.21 12.16
C ILE A 241 -11.10 -1.16 12.54
N GLU A 242 -11.93 -2.19 12.71
CA GLU A 242 -11.45 -3.55 13.01
C GLU A 242 -10.57 -4.11 11.88
N MET A 243 -10.90 -3.81 10.63
CA MET A 243 -10.13 -4.27 9.47
C MET A 243 -8.73 -3.68 9.38
N LEU A 244 -8.52 -2.50 9.94
CA LEU A 244 -7.21 -1.84 9.95
C LEU A 244 -6.23 -2.49 10.94
N ARG A 245 -6.70 -3.40 11.81
CA ARG A 245 -5.89 -4.11 12.81
C ARG A 245 -5.01 -3.17 13.65
N LEU A 246 -5.53 -1.98 13.95
CA LEU A 246 -4.81 -0.97 14.71
C LEU A 246 -4.56 -1.43 16.14
N GLU A 247 -3.46 -0.93 16.71
CA GLU A 247 -3.20 -1.07 18.14
C GLU A 247 -4.35 -0.52 18.99
N LYS A 248 -4.45 -1.01 20.23
CA LYS A 248 -5.54 -0.70 21.16
C LYS A 248 -5.76 0.81 21.37
N LYS A 249 -4.68 1.60 21.46
CA LYS A 249 -4.76 3.04 21.73
C LYS A 249 -5.31 3.84 20.52
N PRO A 250 -4.74 3.75 19.31
CA PRO A 250 -5.34 4.34 18.11
C PRO A 250 -6.77 3.88 17.84
N LYS A 251 -7.04 2.58 18.00
CA LYS A 251 -8.38 2.01 17.85
C LYS A 251 -9.39 2.67 18.80
N ARG A 252 -9.05 2.78 20.09
CA ARG A 252 -9.90 3.45 21.09
C ARG A 252 -10.10 4.93 20.76
N LYS A 253 -9.07 5.62 20.28
CA LYS A 253 -9.19 7.02 19.82
C LYS A 253 -10.25 7.13 18.72
N LEU A 254 -10.14 6.34 17.66
CA LEU A 254 -11.10 6.37 16.54
C LEU A 254 -12.52 6.02 16.99
N LEU A 255 -12.68 5.05 17.89
CA LEU A 255 -14.00 4.71 18.43
C LEU A 255 -14.62 5.85 19.25
N ASN A 256 -13.81 6.62 19.99
CA ASN A 256 -14.29 7.80 20.72
C ASN A 256 -14.70 8.94 19.78
N LEU A 257 -14.08 9.06 18.60
CA LEU A 257 -14.45 10.07 17.61
C LEU A 257 -15.86 9.86 17.05
N MET A 258 -16.40 8.64 17.14
CA MET A 258 -17.81 8.38 16.82
C MET A 258 -18.79 9.00 17.83
N ILE A 259 -18.31 9.55 18.95
CA ILE A 259 -19.10 10.27 19.96
C ILE A 259 -18.80 11.77 19.87
N THR A 260 -17.53 12.12 19.70
CA THR A 260 -17.05 13.51 19.62
C THR A 260 -16.12 13.62 18.42
N PRO A 261 -16.64 14.00 17.24
CA PRO A 261 -15.85 14.06 16.01
C PRO A 261 -14.84 15.20 16.06
N SER A 262 -13.71 15.00 15.38
CA SER A 262 -12.75 16.07 15.13
C SER A 262 -13.29 17.07 14.11
N VAL A 263 -12.80 18.31 14.12
CA VAL A 263 -13.13 19.29 13.08
C VAL A 263 -12.13 19.26 11.93
N PRO A 264 -12.49 19.65 10.69
CA PRO A 264 -11.60 19.60 9.52
C PRO A 264 -10.21 20.20 9.73
N LYS A 265 -10.14 21.36 10.39
CA LYS A 265 -8.89 22.05 10.70
C LYS A 265 -7.94 21.26 11.59
N GLU A 266 -8.46 20.35 12.42
CA GLU A 266 -7.67 19.56 13.36
C GLU A 266 -6.96 18.39 12.70
N PHE A 267 -7.53 17.78 11.66
CA PHE A 267 -6.90 16.64 10.99
C PHE A 267 -6.22 17.01 9.67
N ALA A 268 -6.66 18.06 8.95
CA ALA A 268 -6.05 18.47 7.68
C ALA A 268 -4.55 18.83 7.81
N LYS A 269 -4.14 19.35 8.98
CA LYS A 269 -2.74 19.70 9.27
C LYS A 269 -1.86 18.52 9.68
N LYS A 270 -2.45 17.34 9.90
CA LYS A 270 -1.74 16.17 10.46
C LYS A 270 -1.24 15.18 9.40
N PHE A 271 -1.65 15.33 8.14
CA PHE A 271 -1.17 14.49 7.05
C PHE A 271 0.26 14.88 6.65
N ALA A 272 1.09 13.87 6.36
CA ALA A 272 2.52 14.06 6.09
C ALA A 272 2.81 14.90 4.83
N GLY A 273 1.99 14.76 3.78
CA GLY A 273 2.22 15.42 2.49
C GLY A 273 0.95 15.92 1.82
N GLU A 274 1.12 16.87 0.89
CA GLU A 274 0.01 17.46 0.14
C GLU A 274 -0.70 16.42 -0.76
N ASP A 275 0.04 15.49 -1.34
CA ASP A 275 -0.53 14.40 -2.15
C ASP A 275 -1.47 13.51 -1.34
N THR A 276 -1.07 13.15 -0.11
CA THR A 276 -1.94 12.40 0.81
C THR A 276 -3.17 13.22 1.20
N LYS A 277 -3.04 14.53 1.46
CA LYS A 277 -4.21 15.38 1.73
C LYS A 277 -5.18 15.41 0.56
N MET A 278 -4.66 15.58 -0.66
CA MET A 278 -5.47 15.59 -1.87
C MET A 278 -6.14 14.24 -2.12
N PHE A 279 -5.42 13.13 -1.92
CA PHE A 279 -6.00 11.80 -1.97
C PHE A 279 -7.15 11.65 -0.97
N VAL A 280 -6.94 12.02 0.30
CA VAL A 280 -7.97 11.93 1.35
C VAL A 280 -9.15 12.83 1.02
N LEU A 281 -8.94 14.06 0.55
CA LEU A 281 -10.02 14.94 0.11
C LEU A 281 -10.87 14.29 -0.97
N ARG A 282 -10.24 13.68 -1.98
CA ARG A 282 -10.98 12.96 -3.03
C ARG A 282 -11.75 11.76 -2.47
N GLN A 283 -11.19 11.04 -1.50
CA GLN A 283 -11.92 9.97 -0.79
C GLN A 283 -13.15 10.51 -0.04
N LEU A 284 -13.02 11.67 0.62
CA LEU A 284 -14.12 12.31 1.34
C LEU A 284 -15.22 12.79 0.37
N VAL A 285 -14.84 13.35 -0.79
CA VAL A 285 -15.79 13.72 -1.84
C VAL A 285 -16.58 12.50 -2.31
N ILE A 286 -15.91 11.38 -2.59
CA ILE A 286 -16.58 10.14 -3.00
C ILE A 286 -17.47 9.60 -1.87
N ALA A 287 -17.00 9.62 -0.63
CA ALA A 287 -17.78 9.17 0.52
C ALA A 287 -19.06 9.99 0.68
N SER A 288 -19.00 11.31 0.49
CA SER A 288 -20.15 12.21 0.57
C SER A 288 -21.13 12.09 -0.61
N LEU A 289 -20.84 11.24 -1.60
CA LEU A 289 -21.70 11.01 -2.76
C LEU A 289 -22.28 9.59 -2.77
N ILE A 290 -22.08 8.84 -1.68
CA ILE A 290 -22.43 7.42 -1.63
C ILE A 290 -23.94 7.17 -1.78
N ASP A 291 -24.77 8.11 -1.31
CA ASP A 291 -26.23 8.05 -1.44
C ASP A 291 -26.74 8.65 -2.76
N GLY A 292 -25.83 9.05 -3.65
CA GLY A 292 -26.11 9.66 -4.96
C GLY A 292 -26.31 11.17 -4.92
N THR A 293 -26.31 11.80 -3.74
CA THR A 293 -26.39 13.25 -3.58
C THR A 293 -25.33 13.73 -2.59
N GLN A 294 -25.17 15.04 -2.46
CA GLN A 294 -24.29 15.63 -1.47
C GLN A 294 -25.00 16.82 -0.85
N ASP A 295 -25.16 16.80 0.47
CA ASP A 295 -25.90 17.84 1.17
C ASP A 295 -25.05 19.11 1.40
N ASN A 296 -25.71 20.20 1.83
CA ASN A 296 -25.01 21.47 2.06
C ASN A 296 -24.02 21.43 3.25
N LYS A 297 -24.22 20.53 4.21
CA LYS A 297 -23.34 20.39 5.37
C LYS A 297 -22.07 19.63 5.00
N GLU A 298 -22.18 18.58 4.21
CA GLU A 298 -21.04 17.85 3.62
C GLU A 298 -20.23 18.77 2.71
N ARG A 299 -20.88 19.55 1.84
CA ARG A 299 -20.20 20.56 1.01
C ARG A 299 -19.45 21.62 1.81
N LYS A 300 -19.97 22.00 2.98
CA LYS A 300 -19.34 22.97 3.87
C LYS A 300 -18.21 22.34 4.69
N PHE A 301 -18.29 21.03 4.93
CA PHE A 301 -17.28 20.27 5.64
C PHE A 301 -16.01 20.11 4.80
N LEU A 302 -16.18 19.79 3.50
CA LEU A 302 -15.12 19.67 2.50
C LEU A 302 -14.46 21.03 2.21
#